data_AF-G5EDR0-F1
#
_entry.id   AF-G5EDR0-F1
#
_cell.length_a   1.000
_cell.length_b   1.000
_cell.length_c   1.000
_cell.angle_alpha   90.00
_cell.angle_beta   90.00
_cell.angle_gamma   90.00
#
_symmetry.space_group_name_H-M   'P 1'
#
loop_
_entity.id
_entity.type
_entity.pdbx_description
1 polymer ?
#
loop_
_entity_poly.entity_id
_entity_poly.type
_entity_poly.pdbx_seq_one_letter_code
_entity_poly.pdbx_strand_id
1 'polypeptide(L)' 'LISSLTSGLLTIGDRFGGALDGAARQFSEAFDQGWSANQFVSEMRKKGKHIMGIGHRVKSINNPD' A
#
# COMPACT_ATOMS: atom_id res chain seq x y z
N LEU A 1 21.46 15.02 -17.85
CA LEU A 1 21.42 14.30 -16.55
C LEU A 1 20.33 14.86 -15.63
N ILE A 2 20.41 16.12 -15.18
CA ILE A 2 19.41 16.70 -14.25
C ILE A 2 17.98 16.63 -14.80
N SER A 3 17.75 17.09 -16.04
CA SER A 3 16.42 17.05 -16.66
C SER A 3 15.86 15.63 -16.80
N SER A 4 16.72 14.65 -17.08
CA SER A 4 16.34 13.23 -17.18
C SER A 4 15.95 12.67 -15.80
N LEU A 5 16.70 13.01 -14.75
CA LEU A 5 16.39 12.61 -13.38
C LEU A 5 15.07 13.23 -12.92
N THR A 6 14.90 14.54 -13.08
CA THR A 6 13.68 15.23 -12.63
C THR A 6 12.46 14.74 -13.40
N SER A 7 12.59 14.42 -14.70
CA SER A 7 11.50 13.83 -15.48
C SER A 7 11.03 12.49 -14.90
N GLY A 8 11.92 11.70 -14.31
CA GLY A 8 11.55 10.47 -13.60
C GLY A 8 10.96 10.73 -12.21
N LEU A 9 11.59 11.59 -11.41
CA LEU A 9 11.12 11.92 -10.06
C LEU A 9 9.72 12.53 -10.04
N LEU A 10 9.36 13.30 -11.06
CA LEU A 10 8.02 13.89 -11.19
C LEU A 10 6.90 12.84 -11.40
N THR A 11 7.26 11.58 -11.65
CA THR A 11 6.29 10.47 -11.70
C THR A 11 5.99 9.88 -10.32
N ILE A 12 6.82 10.17 -9.31
CA ILE A 12 6.63 9.67 -7.96
C ILE A 12 5.43 10.37 -7.33
N GLY A 13 4.44 9.59 -6.89
CA GLY A 13 3.18 10.06 -6.35
C GLY A 13 2.22 8.89 -6.09
N ASP A 14 0.92 9.17 -6.05
CA ASP A 14 -0.11 8.24 -5.57
C ASP A 14 -0.06 6.83 -6.18
N ARG A 15 0.20 6.73 -7.50
CA ARG A 15 0.20 5.44 -8.21
C ARG A 15 1.59 4.82 -8.37
N PHE A 16 2.65 5.60 -8.20
CA PHE A 16 4.02 5.17 -8.42
C PHE A 16 4.88 5.65 -7.23
N GLY A 17 5.21 4.75 -6.31
CA GLY A 17 5.93 5.06 -5.06
C GLY A 17 5.03 5.38 -3.86
N GLY A 18 3.81 5.90 -4.06
CA GLY A 18 2.90 6.30 -2.98
C GLY A 18 2.30 5.15 -2.13
N ALA A 19 2.45 3.90 -2.55
CA ALA A 19 1.91 2.76 -1.81
C ALA A 19 2.54 2.57 -0.43
N LEU A 20 3.79 3.04 -0.23
CA LEU A 20 4.47 2.97 1.07
C LEU A 20 3.76 3.83 2.12
N ASP A 21 3.52 5.11 1.81
CA ASP A 21 2.80 6.04 2.68
C ASP A 21 1.33 5.60 2.87
N GLY A 22 0.69 5.18 1.77
CA GLY A 22 -0.68 4.65 1.82
C GLY A 22 -0.84 3.43 2.73
N ALA A 23 0.14 2.51 2.72
CA ALA A 23 0.17 1.36 3.61
C ALA A 23 0.40 1.80 5.06
N ALA A 24 1.44 2.59 5.32
CA ALA A 24 1.75 3.07 6.67
C ALA A 24 0.54 3.74 7.31
N ARG A 25 -0.14 4.65 6.61
CA ARG A 25 -1.35 5.29 7.11
C ARG A 25 -2.48 4.30 7.42
N GLN A 26 -2.81 3.39 6.49
CA GLN A 26 -3.91 2.44 6.70
C GLN A 26 -3.67 1.51 7.89
N PHE A 27 -2.45 0.99 8.01
CA PHE A 27 -2.09 0.08 9.10
C PHE A 27 -2.01 0.81 10.45
N SER A 28 -1.40 2.00 10.49
CA SER A 28 -1.36 2.83 11.70
C SER A 28 -2.77 3.21 12.16
N GLU A 29 -3.63 3.70 11.28
CA GLU A 29 -5.02 4.04 11.63
C GLU A 29 -5.80 2.84 12.19
N ALA A 30 -5.64 1.66 11.59
CA ALA A 30 -6.31 0.45 12.07
C ALA A 30 -5.78 0.00 13.44
N PHE A 31 -4.45 0.11 13.64
CA PHE A 31 -3.80 -0.24 14.89
C PHE A 31 -4.19 0.72 16.02
N ASP A 32 -4.17 2.03 15.76
CA ASP A 32 -4.52 3.07 16.74
C ASP A 32 -6.01 3.00 17.14
N GLN A 33 -6.87 2.51 16.24
CA GLN A 33 -8.28 2.22 16.54
C GLN A 33 -8.48 0.91 17.32
N GLY A 34 -7.42 0.16 17.60
CA GLY A 34 -7.49 -1.12 18.30
C GLY A 34 -8.17 -2.23 17.51
N TRP A 35 -8.22 -2.13 16.18
CA TRP A 35 -8.85 -3.14 15.36
C TRP A 35 -8.02 -4.43 15.33
N SER A 36 -8.70 -5.56 15.44
CA SER A 36 -8.09 -6.84 15.08
C SER A 36 -7.84 -6.92 13.57
N ALA A 37 -6.89 -7.75 13.15
CA ALA A 37 -6.58 -7.95 11.72
C ALA A 37 -7.82 -8.34 10.88
N ASN A 38 -8.69 -9.19 11.42
CA ASN A 38 -9.93 -9.60 10.74
C ASN A 38 -10.92 -8.44 10.59
N GLN A 39 -11.03 -7.57 11.60
CA GLN A 39 -11.87 -6.37 11.51
C GLN A 39 -11.35 -5.42 10.45
N PHE A 40 -10.04 -5.16 10.43
CA PHE A 40 -9.42 -4.32 9.40
C PHE A 40 -9.70 -4.82 7.98
N VAL A 41 -9.49 -6.12 7.72
CA VAL A 41 -9.76 -6.72 6.40
C VAL A 41 -11.24 -6.60 6.03
N SER A 42 -12.14 -6.87 6.98
CA SER A 42 -13.59 -6.77 6.76
C SER A 42 -14.02 -5.33 6.45
N GLU A 43 -13.51 -4.35 7.18
CA GLU A 43 -13.81 -2.93 6.97
C GLU A 43 -13.28 -2.43 5.62
N MET A 44 -12.08 -2.83 5.21
CA MET A 44 -11.53 -2.47 3.90
C MET A 44 -12.34 -3.09 2.76
N ARG A 45 -12.77 -4.35 2.92
CA ARG A 45 -13.68 -5.02 1.97
C ARG A 45 -15.04 -4.32 1.88
N LYS A 46 -15.65 -3.94 3.00
CA LYS A 46 -16.92 -3.19 3.02
C LYS A 46 -16.79 -1.83 2.31
N LYS A 47 -15.65 -1.16 2.47
CA LYS A 47 -15.33 0.11 1.78
C LYS A 47 -15.02 -0.07 0.29
N GLY A 48 -14.91 -1.30 -0.21
CA GLY A 48 -14.52 -1.58 -1.59
C GLY A 48 -13.10 -1.15 -1.93
N LYS A 49 -12.21 -1.08 -0.93
CA LYS A 49 -10.82 -0.63 -1.09
C LYS A 49 -9.86 -1.80 -0.92
N HIS A 50 -8.85 -1.89 -1.79
CA HIS A 50 -7.73 -2.78 -1.59
C HIS A 50 -6.85 -2.31 -0.42
N ILE A 51 -6.26 -3.25 0.29
CA ILE A 51 -5.31 -2.97 1.38
C ILE A 51 -3.97 -2.60 0.74
N MET A 52 -3.50 -1.39 1.02
CA MET A 52 -2.24 -0.90 0.46
C MET A 52 -1.07 -1.72 1.00
N GLY A 53 -0.12 -2.07 0.13
CA GLY A 53 1.03 -2.92 0.49
C GLY A 53 0.73 -4.43 0.50
N ILE A 54 -0.51 -4.86 0.22
CA ILE A 54 -0.87 -6.28 0.11
C ILE A 54 -1.11 -6.67 -1.34
N GLY A 55 -0.47 -7.76 -1.76
CA GLY A 55 -0.59 -8.36 -3.09
C GLY A 55 0.69 -8.23 -3.90
N HIS A 56 0.98 -9.25 -4.70
CA HIS A 56 2.14 -9.30 -5.58
C HIS A 56 1.73 -9.99 -6.90
N ARG A 57 2.35 -9.61 -8.03
CA ARG A 57 2.01 -10.15 -9.36
C ARG A 57 2.38 -11.64 -9.54
N VAL A 58 3.57 -12.03 -9.06
CA VAL A 58 4.12 -13.40 -9.23
C VAL A 58 4.34 -14.15 -7.91
N LYS A 59 4.89 -13.47 -6.89
CA LYS A 59 5.18 -14.03 -5.57
C LYS A 59 3.90 -14.45 -4.83
N SER A 60 4.03 -15.48 -4.01
CA SER A 60 2.94 -16.08 -3.24
C SER A 60 3.45 -16.65 -1.93
N ILE A 61 2.57 -17.23 -1.12
CA ILE A 61 2.95 -17.87 0.15
C ILE A 61 3.99 -18.99 -0.06
N ASN A 62 3.93 -19.70 -1.19
CA ASN A 62 4.86 -20.80 -1.51
C ASN A 62 6.10 -20.35 -2.29
N ASN A 63 6.16 -19.08 -2.69
CA ASN A 63 7.28 -18.49 -3.41
C ASN A 63 7.48 -17.05 -2.89
N PRO A 64 8.19 -16.88 -1.76
CA PRO A 64 8.32 -15.60 -1.08
C PRO A 64 9.03 -14.58 -1.97
N ASP A 65 8.74 -13.29 -1.75
CA ASP A 65 9.43 -12.20 -2.43
C ASP A 65 10.95 -12.23 -2.17
#